data_AF-A0A7C1T1A5-F1
#
_entry.id   AF-A0A7C1T1A5-F1
#
_cell.length_a   1.000
_cell.length_b   1.000
_cell.length_c   1.000
_cell.angle_alpha   90.00
_cell.angle_beta   90.00
_cell.angle_gamma   90.00
#
_symmetry.space_group_name_H-M   'P 1'
#
loop_
_entity.id
_entity.type
_entity.pdbx_description
1 polymer ?
#
loop_
_entity_poly.entity_id
_entity_poly.type
_entity_poly.pdbx_seq_one_letter_code
_entity_poly.pdbx_strand_id
1 'polypeptide(L)'
;AVAGVLGAVKELASEGAAELLGSVYAHTIMGFLLEEARKHGLERLLRFLLSWELEEGFRIVEEVLGRKPRGAWTPEMYWHMGLVGLLAKAGVEYTVLCEQHFREAGGDKGTIYEPYIVEDDEGNRVVVLFRDLQLSDWIGFHLDFASPEEAERAAWSFAVELARRRDTAPGGIVVIALDGENYMILPHYRPYAPYFVEKLAVLLAGAEVVQLTTLSEYLEKNPPKRVLKYVPKGSWIQLSSSQWVGGVKAETWSRVLQHLRAVAALLDALGEEQARSLLSRRQSPVYDVFKAAAISLDSDFYWYGEDERERSFVLEWAAYAEELALKLLSSVSLSVARLDQKLVEVEAANPTEFELRLVLLSHSSDRSLEVVLRPRGSQKLVLDAEGWRSFEVRAGDYVLTRC
;
A
#
# COMPACT_ATOMS: atom_id res chain seq x y z
N ALA A 1 20.79 -5.41 -18.09
CA ALA A 1 19.37 -5.77 -18.32
C ALA A 1 18.45 -4.76 -17.64
N VAL A 2 18.33 -4.74 -16.31
CA VAL A 2 17.41 -3.85 -15.56
C VAL A 2 17.53 -2.37 -15.93
N ALA A 3 18.74 -1.80 -15.92
CA ALA A 3 18.95 -0.40 -16.30
C ALA A 3 18.49 -0.08 -17.74
N GLY A 4 18.59 -1.04 -18.66
CA GLY A 4 18.13 -0.89 -20.04
C GLY A 4 16.60 -0.88 -20.13
N VAL A 5 15.93 -1.77 -19.39
CA VAL A 5 14.46 -1.79 -19.31
C VAL A 5 13.92 -0.49 -18.70
N LEU A 6 14.49 -0.06 -17.57
CA LEU A 6 14.09 1.20 -16.93
C LEU A 6 14.36 2.41 -17.83
N GLY A 7 15.48 2.40 -18.57
CA GLY A 7 15.79 3.42 -19.57
C GLY A 7 14.74 3.50 -20.68
N ALA A 8 14.33 2.35 -21.24
CA ALA A 8 13.29 2.29 -22.28
C ALA A 8 11.92 2.76 -21.77
N VAL A 9 11.52 2.33 -20.57
CA VAL A 9 10.25 2.78 -19.95
C VAL A 9 10.28 4.30 -19.72
N LYS A 10 11.42 4.83 -19.26
CA LYS A 10 11.61 6.28 -19.07
C LYS A 10 11.50 7.06 -20.38
N GLU A 11 12.08 6.54 -21.47
CA GLU A 11 12.01 7.15 -22.81
C GLU A 11 10.56 7.18 -23.30
N LEU A 12 9.85 6.05 -23.26
CA LEU A 12 8.44 5.96 -23.65
C LEU A 12 7.56 6.90 -22.82
N ALA A 13 7.79 6.98 -21.51
CA ALA A 13 7.06 7.89 -20.64
C ALA A 13 7.39 9.36 -20.94
N SER A 14 8.63 9.68 -21.34
CA SER A 14 9.03 11.03 -21.71
C SER A 14 8.33 11.52 -22.97
N GLU A 15 8.10 10.61 -23.92
CA GLU A 15 7.42 10.84 -25.20
C GLU A 15 5.89 10.83 -25.09
N GLY A 16 5.33 10.42 -23.95
CA GLY A 16 3.89 10.25 -23.76
C GLY A 16 3.33 8.93 -24.33
N ALA A 17 4.19 8.06 -24.85
CA ALA A 17 3.80 6.74 -25.37
C ALA A 17 3.47 5.72 -24.26
N ALA A 18 3.93 5.99 -23.02
CA ALA A 18 3.59 5.21 -21.84
C ALA A 18 3.21 6.14 -20.68
N GLU A 19 2.27 5.68 -19.85
CA GLU A 19 1.94 6.33 -18.59
C GLU A 19 2.48 5.51 -17.43
N LEU A 20 3.04 6.21 -16.44
CA LEU A 20 3.55 5.58 -15.23
C LEU A 20 2.46 5.61 -14.16
N LEU A 21 2.10 4.43 -13.66
CA LEU A 21 1.32 4.29 -12.44
C LEU A 21 2.26 4.09 -11.24
N GLY A 22 1.92 4.70 -10.11
CA GLY A 22 2.54 4.41 -8.84
C GLY A 22 1.90 3.19 -8.17
N SER A 23 2.44 2.81 -7.02
CA SER A 23 1.85 1.83 -6.11
C SER A 23 2.38 2.10 -4.70
N VAL A 24 1.91 1.34 -3.72
CA VAL A 24 2.57 1.26 -2.40
C VAL A 24 3.95 0.62 -2.52
N TYR A 25 4.85 0.99 -1.61
CA TYR A 25 6.25 0.56 -1.59
C TYR A 25 6.44 -0.96 -1.65
N ALA A 26 5.69 -1.73 -0.84
CA ALA A 26 5.89 -3.16 -0.69
C ALA A 26 4.72 -4.00 -1.26
N HIS A 27 4.01 -3.49 -2.28
CA HIS A 27 2.85 -4.18 -2.87
C HIS A 27 1.81 -4.66 -1.82
N THR A 28 1.68 -3.94 -0.71
CA THR A 28 0.81 -4.32 0.41
C THR A 28 -0.67 -4.37 0.02
N ILE A 29 -1.38 -5.43 0.42
CA ILE A 29 -2.81 -5.66 0.14
C ILE A 29 -3.72 -4.73 0.98
N MET A 30 -3.71 -3.46 0.63
CA MET A 30 -4.19 -2.35 1.47
C MET A 30 -5.61 -2.56 2.02
N GLY A 31 -6.58 -2.85 1.16
CA GLY A 31 -7.99 -2.91 1.55
C GLY A 31 -8.30 -4.03 2.54
N PHE A 32 -7.61 -5.18 2.44
CA PHE A 32 -7.73 -6.28 3.39
C PHE A 32 -7.18 -5.88 4.76
N LEU A 33 -5.99 -5.28 4.76
CA LEU A 33 -5.31 -4.91 5.99
C LEU A 33 -6.04 -3.83 6.78
N LEU A 34 -6.79 -2.93 6.13
CA LEU A 34 -7.62 -1.94 6.85
C LEU A 34 -8.58 -2.60 7.85
N GLU A 35 -9.20 -3.71 7.48
CA GLU A 35 -10.06 -4.47 8.39
C GLU A 35 -9.24 -5.27 9.40
N GLU A 36 -8.15 -5.91 8.95
CA GLU A 36 -7.35 -6.80 9.79
C GLU A 36 -6.61 -6.04 10.90
N ALA A 37 -5.94 -4.93 10.57
CA ALA A 37 -5.26 -4.10 11.56
C ALA A 37 -6.24 -3.51 12.59
N ARG A 38 -7.47 -3.17 12.19
CA ARG A 38 -8.50 -2.70 13.13
C ARG A 38 -8.82 -3.75 14.19
N LYS A 39 -8.95 -5.03 13.82
CA LYS A 39 -9.19 -6.13 14.79
C LYS A 39 -8.05 -6.26 15.81
N HIS A 40 -6.84 -5.85 15.43
CA HIS A 40 -5.63 -5.92 16.25
C HIS A 40 -5.30 -4.60 16.98
N GLY A 41 -6.13 -3.56 16.85
CA GLY A 41 -5.87 -2.24 17.46
C GLY A 41 -4.80 -1.41 16.76
N LEU A 42 -4.46 -1.75 15.50
CA LEU A 42 -3.37 -1.15 14.73
C LEU A 42 -3.85 -0.28 13.56
N GLU A 43 -5.13 0.11 13.53
CA GLU A 43 -5.69 0.90 12.42
C GLU A 43 -4.93 2.21 12.20
N ARG A 44 -4.53 2.90 13.28
CA ARG A 44 -3.75 4.14 13.20
C ARG A 44 -2.38 3.91 12.54
N LEU A 45 -1.63 2.92 13.03
CA LEU A 45 -0.33 2.56 12.46
C LEU A 45 -0.48 2.21 10.98
N LEU A 46 -1.44 1.34 10.64
CA LEU A 46 -1.59 0.88 9.26
C LEU A 46 -1.94 2.03 8.32
N ARG A 47 -2.88 2.91 8.68
CA ARG A 47 -3.23 4.07 7.83
C ARG A 47 -2.05 4.99 7.60
N PHE A 48 -1.24 5.21 8.64
CA PHE A 48 -0.02 6.01 8.51
C PHE A 48 1.03 5.32 7.65
N LEU A 49 1.26 4.02 7.85
CA LEU A 49 2.19 3.19 7.07
C LEU A 49 1.80 3.17 5.59
N LEU A 50 0.54 2.91 5.26
CA LEU A 50 0.04 2.91 3.87
C LEU A 50 0.17 4.29 3.21
N SER A 51 -0.09 5.38 3.95
CA SER A 51 0.15 6.75 3.46
C SER A 51 1.63 6.96 3.11
N TRP A 52 2.54 6.52 4.00
CA TRP A 52 3.97 6.59 3.73
C TRP A 52 4.39 5.70 2.57
N GLU A 53 3.86 4.48 2.46
CA GLU A 53 4.16 3.56 1.37
C GLU A 53 3.74 4.11 0.00
N LEU A 54 2.57 4.76 -0.09
CA LEU A 54 2.12 5.45 -1.31
C LEU A 54 3.08 6.60 -1.66
N GLU A 55 3.42 7.44 -0.68
CA GLU A 55 4.35 8.56 -0.88
C GLU A 55 5.74 8.08 -1.33
N GLU A 56 6.26 7.02 -0.71
CA GLU A 56 7.58 6.47 -1.02
C GLU A 56 7.60 5.72 -2.35
N GLY A 57 6.55 4.94 -2.66
CA GLY A 57 6.40 4.27 -3.96
C GLY A 57 6.35 5.28 -5.10
N PHE A 58 5.57 6.36 -4.95
CA PHE A 58 5.52 7.45 -5.94
C PHE A 58 6.86 8.17 -6.08
N ARG A 59 7.55 8.43 -4.95
CA ARG A 59 8.88 9.05 -4.94
C ARG A 59 9.90 8.20 -5.69
N ILE A 60 9.90 6.88 -5.50
CA ILE A 60 10.81 5.96 -6.21
C ILE A 60 10.55 5.98 -7.71
N VAL A 61 9.28 5.94 -8.13
CA VAL A 61 8.94 6.02 -9.56
C VAL A 61 9.42 7.35 -10.16
N GLU A 62 9.20 8.47 -9.47
CA GLU A 62 9.66 9.79 -9.92
C GLU A 62 11.19 9.88 -10.01
N GLU A 63 11.92 9.39 -9.01
CA GLU A 63 13.38 9.40 -8.98
C GLU A 63 13.99 8.53 -10.09
N VAL A 64 13.43 7.35 -10.32
CA VAL A 64 13.97 6.37 -11.26
C VAL A 64 13.57 6.71 -12.70
N LEU A 65 12.30 7.03 -12.93
CA LEU A 65 11.72 7.21 -14.27
C LEU A 65 11.53 8.69 -14.65
N GLY A 66 11.77 9.63 -13.73
CA GLY A 66 11.81 11.06 -14.01
C GLY A 66 10.45 11.74 -14.18
N ARG A 67 9.34 11.04 -13.88
CA ARG A 67 7.99 11.59 -13.90
C ARG A 67 7.20 11.10 -12.70
N LYS A 68 6.53 12.02 -12.01
CA LYS A 68 5.63 11.68 -10.90
C LYS A 68 4.36 11.00 -11.44
N PRO A 69 3.96 9.83 -10.91
CA PRO A 69 2.70 9.21 -11.27
C PRO A 69 1.49 10.06 -10.88
N ARG A 70 0.42 9.98 -11.67
CA ARG A 70 -0.89 10.57 -11.36
C ARG A 70 -1.87 9.53 -10.85
N GLY A 71 -1.84 8.33 -11.42
CA GLY A 71 -2.62 7.19 -10.97
C GLY A 71 -1.81 6.20 -10.13
N ALA A 72 -2.52 5.31 -9.44
CA ALA A 72 -1.94 4.21 -8.69
C ALA A 72 -2.53 2.86 -9.12
N TRP A 73 -1.69 1.83 -9.20
CA TRP A 73 -2.12 0.45 -9.16
C TRP A 73 -2.47 0.09 -7.71
N THR A 74 -3.70 -0.35 -7.47
CA THR A 74 -4.09 -0.90 -6.17
C THR A 74 -3.63 -2.37 -6.15
N PRO A 75 -2.70 -2.79 -5.26
CA PRO A 75 -2.24 -4.17 -5.21
C PRO A 75 -3.41 -5.15 -5.16
N GLU A 76 -3.35 -6.15 -6.04
CA GLU A 76 -4.38 -7.18 -6.17
C GLU A 76 -5.78 -6.65 -6.49
N MET A 77 -5.87 -5.39 -6.94
CA MET A 77 -7.10 -4.63 -7.02
C MET A 77 -7.97 -4.82 -5.76
N TYR A 78 -7.34 -5.03 -4.60
CA TYR A 78 -8.09 -5.33 -3.38
C TYR A 78 -8.72 -4.05 -2.85
N TRP A 79 -10.00 -3.88 -3.13
CA TRP A 79 -10.72 -2.67 -2.78
C TRP A 79 -11.32 -2.74 -1.37
N HIS A 80 -11.38 -1.56 -0.74
CA HIS A 80 -12.18 -1.29 0.45
C HIS A 80 -12.49 0.22 0.45
N MET A 81 -13.71 0.64 0.79
CA MET A 81 -14.10 2.06 0.73
C MET A 81 -13.20 2.99 1.57
N GLY A 82 -12.62 2.46 2.65
CA GLY A 82 -11.62 3.17 3.48
C GLY A 82 -10.31 3.55 2.77
N LEU A 83 -10.09 3.09 1.53
CA LEU A 83 -8.96 3.50 0.68
C LEU A 83 -9.19 4.85 -0.01
N VAL A 84 -10.44 5.30 -0.21
CA VAL A 84 -10.75 6.54 -0.95
C VAL A 84 -10.02 7.73 -0.34
N GLY A 85 -10.21 7.98 0.96
CA GLY A 85 -9.50 9.04 1.68
C GLY A 85 -7.97 8.86 1.73
N LEU A 86 -7.44 7.63 1.75
CA LEU A 86 -6.00 7.39 1.74
C LEU A 86 -5.38 7.75 0.38
N LEU A 87 -6.00 7.28 -0.71
CA LEU A 87 -5.59 7.56 -2.08
C LEU A 87 -5.70 9.06 -2.40
N ALA A 88 -6.82 9.69 -2.02
CA ALA A 88 -7.03 11.12 -2.23
C ALA A 88 -5.99 11.98 -1.50
N LYS A 89 -5.68 11.67 -0.23
CA LYS A 89 -4.66 12.39 0.55
C LYS A 89 -3.24 12.20 -0.02
N ALA A 90 -2.95 11.05 -0.61
CA ALA A 90 -1.69 10.80 -1.32
C ALA A 90 -1.61 11.49 -2.69
N GLY A 91 -2.70 12.12 -3.16
CA GLY A 91 -2.77 12.77 -4.47
C GLY A 91 -2.95 11.81 -5.63
N VAL A 92 -3.48 10.61 -5.38
CA VAL A 92 -3.84 9.65 -6.43
C VAL A 92 -5.10 10.13 -7.13
N GLU A 93 -4.99 10.40 -8.42
CA GLU A 93 -6.12 10.89 -9.23
C GLU A 93 -7.03 9.75 -9.69
N TYR A 94 -6.45 8.62 -10.07
CA TYR A 94 -7.19 7.45 -10.55
C TYR A 94 -6.53 6.11 -10.19
N THR A 95 -7.34 5.06 -10.17
CA THR A 95 -6.90 3.67 -10.08
C THR A 95 -7.75 2.77 -10.99
N VAL A 96 -7.34 1.51 -11.13
CA VAL A 96 -8.03 0.49 -11.93
C VAL A 96 -8.49 -0.64 -11.02
N LEU A 97 -9.77 -1.01 -11.14
CA LEU A 97 -10.35 -2.18 -10.48
C LEU A 97 -10.89 -3.19 -11.52
N CYS A 98 -11.33 -4.35 -11.05
CA CYS A 98 -11.88 -5.39 -11.92
C CYS A 98 -13.40 -5.20 -12.16
N GLU A 99 -13.90 -5.55 -13.36
CA GLU A 99 -15.34 -5.48 -13.73
C GLU A 99 -16.28 -6.07 -12.67
N GLN A 100 -15.90 -7.13 -11.97
CA GLN A 100 -16.71 -7.70 -10.89
C GLN A 100 -17.00 -6.71 -9.75
N HIS A 101 -16.08 -5.77 -9.47
CA HIS A 101 -16.33 -4.67 -8.53
C HIS A 101 -17.44 -3.77 -9.06
N PHE A 102 -17.39 -3.44 -10.36
CA PHE A 102 -18.43 -2.64 -10.99
C PHE A 102 -19.80 -3.31 -10.93
N ARG A 103 -19.88 -4.64 -11.14
CA ARG A 103 -21.15 -5.39 -11.11
C ARG A 103 -21.89 -5.20 -9.78
N GLU A 104 -21.20 -5.29 -8.66
CA GLU A 104 -21.78 -5.13 -7.31
C GLU A 104 -21.69 -3.69 -6.75
N ALA A 105 -21.11 -2.74 -7.50
CA ALA A 105 -21.05 -1.34 -7.09
C ALA A 105 -22.45 -0.71 -7.02
N GLY A 106 -22.60 0.23 -6.08
CA GLY A 106 -23.82 1.01 -5.87
C GLY A 106 -23.63 2.48 -6.23
N GLY A 107 -24.66 3.09 -6.82
CA GLY A 107 -24.62 4.48 -7.26
C GLY A 107 -25.13 4.61 -8.70
N ASP A 108 -24.69 5.67 -9.37
CA ASP A 108 -25.04 5.91 -10.76
C ASP A 108 -24.12 5.10 -11.69
N LYS A 109 -24.68 4.11 -12.38
CA LYS A 109 -23.95 3.15 -13.23
C LYS A 109 -24.38 3.28 -14.68
N GLY A 110 -23.39 3.31 -15.58
CA GLY A 110 -23.59 3.07 -17.01
C GLY A 110 -22.91 1.76 -17.40
N THR A 111 -21.76 1.83 -18.06
CA THR A 111 -20.97 0.65 -18.49
C THR A 111 -19.61 0.62 -17.80
N ILE A 112 -18.85 -0.49 -17.89
CA ILE A 112 -17.46 -0.51 -17.42
C ILE A 112 -16.51 0.35 -18.27
N TYR A 113 -16.96 0.79 -19.45
CA TYR A 113 -16.16 1.49 -20.44
C TYR A 113 -16.15 3.02 -20.26
N GLU A 114 -16.42 3.49 -19.05
CA GLU A 114 -16.36 4.91 -18.67
C GLU A 114 -15.75 5.05 -17.26
N PRO A 115 -15.16 6.21 -16.93
CA PRO A 115 -14.56 6.45 -15.64
C PRO A 115 -15.63 6.89 -14.62
N TYR A 116 -15.44 6.49 -13.36
CA TYR A 116 -16.35 6.78 -12.26
C TYR A 116 -15.66 7.54 -11.14
N ILE A 117 -16.35 8.49 -10.52
CA ILE A 117 -15.93 9.05 -9.24
C ILE A 117 -16.38 8.08 -8.15
N VAL A 118 -15.47 7.62 -7.31
CA VAL A 118 -15.81 6.93 -6.07
C VAL A 118 -15.66 7.94 -4.93
N GLU A 119 -16.73 8.14 -4.17
CA GLU A 119 -16.81 9.11 -3.08
C GLU A 119 -17.05 8.38 -1.76
N ASP A 120 -16.31 8.75 -0.71
CA ASP A 120 -16.56 8.29 0.66
C ASP A 120 -17.45 9.27 1.44
N ASP A 121 -17.89 8.86 2.64
CA ASP A 121 -18.78 9.67 3.47
C ASP A 121 -18.15 10.99 3.97
N GLU A 122 -16.82 11.12 3.88
CA GLU A 122 -16.08 12.35 4.22
C GLU A 122 -15.95 13.31 3.03
N GLY A 123 -16.46 12.92 1.85
CA GLY A 123 -16.39 13.70 0.62
C GLY A 123 -15.04 13.61 -0.10
N ASN A 124 -14.15 12.69 0.31
CA ASN A 124 -12.94 12.40 -0.45
C ASN A 124 -13.33 11.67 -1.75
N ARG A 125 -12.54 11.86 -2.81
CA ARG A 125 -12.83 11.33 -4.13
C ARG A 125 -11.60 10.74 -4.79
N VAL A 126 -11.78 9.64 -5.51
CA VAL A 126 -10.80 9.07 -6.44
C VAL A 126 -11.52 8.57 -7.68
N VAL A 127 -10.89 8.70 -8.85
CA VAL A 127 -11.46 8.17 -10.08
C VAL A 127 -11.13 6.68 -10.19
N VAL A 128 -12.11 5.86 -10.56
CA VAL A 128 -11.91 4.42 -10.79
C VAL A 128 -12.33 4.10 -12.21
N LEU A 129 -11.45 3.37 -12.90
CA LEU A 129 -11.78 2.68 -14.13
C LEU A 129 -11.84 1.18 -13.87
N PHE A 130 -12.59 0.45 -14.70
CA PHE A 130 -12.74 -0.99 -14.55
C PHE A 130 -12.15 -1.70 -15.76
N ARG A 131 -11.30 -2.71 -15.52
CA ARG A 131 -10.75 -3.53 -16.60
C ARG A 131 -11.84 -4.42 -17.21
N ASP A 132 -11.80 -4.59 -18.52
CA ASP A 132 -12.57 -5.63 -19.23
C ASP A 132 -11.98 -6.99 -18.85
N LEU A 133 -12.73 -7.78 -18.08
CA LEU A 133 -12.22 -9.02 -17.51
C LEU A 133 -11.88 -10.03 -18.60
N GLN A 134 -12.75 -10.16 -19.61
CA GLN A 134 -12.56 -11.13 -20.70
C GLN A 134 -11.29 -10.82 -21.51
N LEU A 135 -11.11 -9.57 -21.93
CA LEU A 135 -9.96 -9.18 -22.73
C LEU A 135 -8.66 -9.19 -21.92
N SER A 136 -8.72 -8.80 -20.64
CA SER A 136 -7.56 -8.84 -19.75
C SER A 136 -7.08 -10.26 -19.51
N ASP A 137 -7.99 -11.20 -19.24
CA ASP A 137 -7.64 -12.61 -19.00
C ASP A 137 -7.21 -13.32 -20.29
N TRP A 138 -7.70 -12.89 -21.46
CA TRP A 138 -7.21 -13.40 -22.74
C TRP A 138 -5.70 -13.17 -22.87
N ILE A 139 -5.24 -11.93 -22.68
CA ILE A 139 -3.81 -11.62 -22.74
C ILE A 139 -3.08 -12.27 -21.56
N GLY A 140 -3.60 -12.16 -20.34
CA GLY A 140 -2.91 -12.66 -19.15
C GLY A 140 -2.70 -14.18 -19.18
N PHE A 141 -3.71 -14.95 -19.59
CA PHE A 141 -3.75 -16.38 -19.32
C PHE A 141 -3.96 -17.26 -20.54
N HIS A 142 -4.23 -16.72 -21.73
CA HIS A 142 -4.63 -17.52 -22.90
C HIS A 142 -3.76 -17.32 -24.15
N LEU A 143 -2.51 -16.87 -24.01
CA LEU A 143 -1.55 -16.76 -25.13
C LEU A 143 -0.70 -18.02 -25.32
N ASP A 144 -1.33 -19.19 -25.28
CA ASP A 144 -0.68 -20.48 -25.54
C ASP A 144 -0.93 -20.91 -26.99
N PHE A 145 0.06 -20.71 -27.86
CA PHE A 145 -0.04 -20.94 -29.30
C PHE A 145 0.95 -22.01 -29.74
N ALA A 146 0.62 -22.77 -30.79
CA ALA A 146 1.52 -23.76 -31.38
C ALA A 146 2.47 -23.16 -32.43
N SER A 147 2.13 -22.00 -33.01
CA SER A 147 2.94 -21.35 -34.05
C SER A 147 2.75 -19.83 -34.12
N PRO A 148 3.66 -19.08 -34.79
CA PRO A 148 3.49 -17.65 -35.05
C PRO A 148 2.20 -17.31 -35.81
N GLU A 149 1.79 -18.15 -36.77
CA GLU A 149 0.57 -17.93 -37.55
C GLU A 149 -0.69 -18.05 -36.71
N GLU A 150 -0.67 -18.91 -35.68
CA GLU A 150 -1.75 -19.00 -34.71
C GLU A 150 -1.81 -17.76 -33.82
N ALA A 151 -0.66 -17.29 -33.33
CA ALA A 151 -0.56 -16.05 -32.56
C ALA A 151 -1.08 -14.85 -33.37
N GLU A 152 -0.78 -14.76 -34.66
CA GLU A 152 -1.29 -13.72 -35.55
C GLU A 152 -2.82 -13.81 -35.74
N ARG A 153 -3.37 -15.01 -35.97
CA ARG A 153 -4.84 -15.19 -36.07
C ARG A 153 -5.54 -14.80 -34.76
N ALA A 154 -4.94 -15.11 -33.63
CA ALA A 154 -5.44 -14.71 -32.32
C ALA A 154 -5.40 -13.19 -32.14
N ALA A 155 -4.33 -12.50 -32.58
CA ALA A 155 -4.23 -11.05 -32.52
C ALA A 155 -5.33 -10.35 -33.35
N TRP A 156 -5.64 -10.86 -34.54
CA TRP A 156 -6.78 -10.38 -35.34
C TRP A 156 -8.11 -10.60 -34.62
N SER A 157 -8.32 -11.78 -34.05
CA SER A 157 -9.54 -12.11 -33.32
C SER A 157 -9.73 -11.19 -32.10
N PHE A 158 -8.64 -10.94 -31.37
CA PHE A 158 -8.61 -10.01 -30.25
C PHE A 158 -8.96 -8.58 -30.68
N ALA A 159 -8.34 -8.08 -31.76
CA ALA A 159 -8.61 -6.73 -32.28
C ALA A 159 -10.08 -6.55 -32.70
N VAL A 160 -10.68 -7.57 -33.32
CA VAL A 160 -12.11 -7.57 -33.66
C VAL A 160 -12.97 -7.53 -32.40
N GLU A 161 -12.65 -8.34 -31.39
CA GLU A 161 -13.42 -8.38 -30.15
C GLU A 161 -13.32 -7.07 -29.36
N LEU A 162 -12.12 -6.48 -29.29
CA LEU A 162 -11.90 -5.14 -28.75
C LEU A 162 -12.76 -4.10 -29.48
N ALA A 163 -12.73 -4.11 -30.82
CA ALA A 163 -13.48 -3.14 -31.62
C ALA A 163 -15.01 -3.27 -31.47
N ARG A 164 -15.54 -4.44 -31.08
CA ARG A 164 -16.97 -4.63 -30.81
C ARG A 164 -17.46 -3.92 -29.55
N ARG A 165 -16.56 -3.56 -28.62
CA ARG A 165 -16.96 -2.83 -27.39
C ARG A 165 -17.54 -1.45 -27.68
N ARG A 166 -17.22 -0.88 -28.84
CA ARG A 166 -17.83 0.36 -29.33
C ARG A 166 -19.35 0.24 -29.50
N ASP A 167 -19.88 -0.96 -29.75
CA ASP A 167 -21.32 -1.17 -29.96
C ASP A 167 -22.08 -1.01 -28.62
N THR A 168 -21.39 -1.22 -27.49
CA THR A 168 -21.90 -1.01 -26.14
C THR A 168 -21.66 0.43 -25.66
N ALA A 169 -20.45 0.96 -25.88
CA ALA A 169 -20.05 2.29 -25.42
C ALA A 169 -19.24 3.02 -26.49
N PRO A 170 -19.89 3.65 -27.49
CA PRO A 170 -19.19 4.43 -28.51
C PRO A 170 -18.39 5.58 -27.87
N GLY A 171 -17.10 5.67 -28.19
CA GLY A 171 -16.20 6.68 -27.61
C GLY A 171 -15.79 6.43 -26.15
N GLY A 172 -16.19 5.28 -25.58
CA GLY A 172 -15.74 4.84 -24.27
C GLY A 172 -14.27 4.38 -24.25
N ILE A 173 -13.78 4.05 -23.06
CA ILE A 173 -12.44 3.50 -22.83
C ILE A 173 -12.54 2.01 -22.48
N VAL A 174 -11.73 1.18 -23.14
CA VAL A 174 -11.57 -0.23 -22.75
C VAL A 174 -10.25 -0.36 -22.01
N VAL A 175 -10.31 -0.61 -20.70
CA VAL A 175 -9.10 -0.84 -19.90
C VAL A 175 -8.74 -2.32 -19.95
N ILE A 176 -7.54 -2.63 -20.40
CA ILE A 176 -6.94 -3.97 -20.34
C ILE A 176 -5.81 -3.90 -19.32
N ALA A 177 -5.93 -4.66 -18.23
CA ALA A 177 -5.00 -4.59 -17.10
C ALA A 177 -4.67 -5.99 -16.60
N LEU A 178 -3.39 -6.33 -16.52
CA LEU A 178 -2.88 -7.66 -16.16
C LEU A 178 -1.47 -7.54 -15.59
N ASP A 179 -0.99 -8.58 -14.92
CA ASP A 179 0.41 -8.65 -14.51
C ASP A 179 1.31 -8.76 -15.74
N GLY A 180 2.46 -8.09 -15.68
CA GLY A 180 3.34 -7.87 -16.84
C GLY A 180 4.04 -9.14 -17.32
N GLU A 181 4.13 -10.17 -16.48
CA GLU A 181 4.81 -11.42 -16.76
C GLU A 181 3.87 -12.55 -17.16
N ASN A 182 2.59 -12.49 -16.75
CA ASN A 182 1.63 -13.60 -16.89
C ASN A 182 1.54 -14.11 -18.33
N TYR A 183 1.46 -13.19 -19.29
CA TYR A 183 1.29 -13.54 -20.69
C TYR A 183 2.53 -14.22 -21.31
N MET A 184 3.71 -14.07 -20.69
CA MET A 184 4.98 -14.60 -21.19
C MET A 184 5.44 -15.89 -20.49
N ILE A 185 5.27 -15.97 -19.17
CA ILE A 185 5.95 -16.99 -18.36
C ILE A 185 5.05 -17.87 -17.50
N LEU A 186 3.76 -17.52 -17.31
CA LEU A 186 2.85 -18.32 -16.49
C LEU A 186 1.83 -19.10 -17.34
N PRO A 187 1.47 -20.33 -16.93
CA PRO A 187 2.14 -21.15 -15.91
C PRO A 187 3.45 -21.79 -16.41
N HIS A 188 3.76 -21.62 -17.70
CA HIS A 188 5.01 -22.02 -18.33
C HIS A 188 5.35 -20.99 -19.42
N TYR A 189 6.60 -21.01 -19.87
CA TYR A 189 7.06 -20.09 -20.92
C TYR A 189 6.28 -20.28 -22.23
N ARG A 190 5.74 -19.18 -22.76
CA ARG A 190 4.94 -19.12 -23.98
C ARG A 190 5.76 -18.52 -25.13
N PRO A 191 6.45 -19.33 -25.94
CA PRO A 191 7.42 -18.85 -26.92
C PRO A 191 6.82 -17.97 -28.02
N TYR A 192 5.52 -18.12 -28.29
CA TYR A 192 4.83 -17.39 -29.36
C TYR A 192 3.96 -16.21 -28.87
N ALA A 193 3.85 -16.00 -27.56
CA ALA A 193 3.13 -14.84 -27.01
C ALA A 193 3.69 -13.49 -27.51
N PRO A 194 5.02 -13.31 -27.70
CA PRO A 194 5.56 -12.08 -28.29
C PRO A 194 5.04 -11.78 -29.70
N TYR A 195 4.83 -12.80 -30.55
CA TYR A 195 4.29 -12.62 -31.91
C TYR A 195 2.85 -12.09 -31.87
N PHE A 196 2.04 -12.53 -30.90
CA PHE A 196 0.70 -11.98 -30.69
C PHE A 196 0.77 -10.49 -30.30
N VAL A 197 1.61 -10.13 -29.33
CA VAL A 197 1.72 -8.75 -28.84
C VAL A 197 2.23 -7.81 -29.94
N GLU A 198 3.26 -8.21 -30.67
CA GLU A 198 3.81 -7.44 -31.79
C GLU A 198 2.74 -7.25 -32.88
N LYS A 199 2.06 -8.32 -33.27
CA LYS A 199 0.99 -8.23 -34.28
C LYS A 199 -0.15 -7.34 -33.81
N LEU A 200 -0.59 -7.48 -32.56
CA LEU A 200 -1.64 -6.67 -31.98
C LEU A 200 -1.25 -5.19 -31.98
N ALA A 201 -0.02 -4.85 -31.60
CA ALA A 201 0.46 -3.46 -31.62
C ALA A 201 0.38 -2.86 -33.04
N VAL A 202 0.80 -3.61 -34.07
CA VAL A 202 0.69 -3.17 -35.47
C VAL A 202 -0.77 -2.95 -35.89
N LEU A 203 -1.66 -3.87 -35.53
CA LEU A 203 -3.10 -3.76 -35.85
C LEU A 203 -3.72 -2.52 -35.20
N LEU A 204 -3.41 -2.26 -33.93
CA LEU A 204 -3.98 -1.14 -33.18
C LEU A 204 -3.39 0.20 -33.63
N ALA A 205 -2.11 0.26 -34.00
CA ALA A 205 -1.49 1.47 -34.53
C ALA A 205 -2.10 1.93 -35.87
N GLY A 206 -2.60 1.00 -36.68
CA GLY A 206 -3.26 1.27 -37.96
C GLY A 206 -4.79 1.34 -37.90
N ALA A 207 -5.41 1.15 -36.73
CA ALA A 207 -6.86 1.09 -36.60
C ALA A 207 -7.49 2.50 -36.53
N GLU A 208 -8.52 2.75 -37.33
CA GLU A 208 -9.33 3.99 -37.23
C GLU A 208 -10.46 3.86 -36.20
N VAL A 209 -10.82 2.63 -35.83
CA VAL A 209 -11.99 2.31 -35.00
C VAL A 209 -11.65 2.26 -33.50
N VAL A 210 -10.38 2.00 -33.17
CA VAL A 210 -9.86 1.92 -31.81
C VAL A 210 -8.61 2.78 -31.76
N GLN A 211 -8.51 3.62 -30.73
CA GLN A 211 -7.33 4.46 -30.51
C GLN A 211 -6.67 4.07 -29.18
N LEU A 212 -5.36 3.83 -29.23
CA LEU A 212 -4.56 3.71 -28.00
C LEU A 212 -4.43 5.07 -27.34
N THR A 213 -4.61 5.11 -26.03
CA THR A 213 -4.54 6.31 -25.19
C THR A 213 -4.01 5.92 -23.83
N THR A 214 -3.46 6.89 -23.10
CA THR A 214 -3.21 6.72 -21.67
C THR A 214 -4.46 7.03 -20.86
N LEU A 215 -4.49 6.61 -19.58
CA LEU A 215 -5.65 6.86 -18.70
C LEU A 215 -5.84 8.36 -18.48
N SER A 216 -4.75 9.08 -18.20
CA SER A 216 -4.75 10.52 -17.99
C SER A 216 -5.22 11.30 -19.22
N GLU A 217 -4.70 10.99 -20.42
CA GLU A 217 -5.13 11.65 -21.66
C GLU A 217 -6.61 11.42 -21.95
N TYR A 218 -7.11 10.22 -21.66
CA TYR A 218 -8.54 9.93 -21.80
C TYR A 218 -9.36 10.72 -20.79
N LEU A 219 -8.96 10.76 -19.52
CA LEU A 219 -9.65 11.46 -18.44
C LEU A 219 -9.69 12.98 -18.63
N GLU A 220 -8.64 13.57 -19.22
CA GLU A 220 -8.61 15.01 -19.55
C GLU A 220 -9.67 15.38 -20.60
N LYS A 221 -9.90 14.49 -21.58
CA LYS A 221 -10.90 14.69 -22.64
C LYS A 221 -12.30 14.26 -22.21
N ASN A 222 -12.38 13.27 -21.33
CA ASN A 222 -13.61 12.61 -20.90
C ASN A 222 -13.66 12.53 -19.36
N PRO A 223 -13.86 13.67 -18.67
CA PRO A 223 -13.93 13.68 -17.21
C PRO A 223 -15.10 12.81 -16.72
N PRO A 224 -14.96 12.10 -15.58
CA PRO A 224 -16.00 11.23 -15.06
C PRO A 224 -17.23 12.04 -14.66
N LYS A 225 -18.41 11.55 -15.06
CA LYS A 225 -19.70 12.22 -14.83
C LYS A 225 -20.55 11.52 -13.79
N ARG A 226 -20.24 10.26 -13.49
CA ARG A 226 -21.02 9.38 -12.64
C ARG A 226 -20.32 9.14 -11.32
N VAL A 227 -21.11 9.00 -10.27
CA VAL A 227 -20.62 8.77 -8.91
C VAL A 227 -21.08 7.39 -8.43
N LEU A 228 -20.12 6.56 -8.05
CA LEU A 228 -20.35 5.34 -7.29
C LEU A 228 -20.19 5.68 -5.82
N LYS A 229 -21.28 5.52 -5.05
CA LYS A 229 -21.29 5.74 -3.60
C LYS A 229 -20.76 4.52 -2.84
N TYR A 230 -20.69 3.38 -3.52
CA TYR A 230 -20.21 2.15 -2.95
C TYR A 230 -19.55 1.32 -4.04
N VAL A 231 -18.40 0.74 -3.70
CA VAL A 231 -17.74 -0.31 -4.47
C VAL A 231 -17.46 -1.45 -3.50
N PRO A 232 -17.80 -2.70 -3.84
CA PRO A 232 -17.64 -3.85 -2.95
C PRO A 232 -16.18 -4.01 -2.55
N LYS A 233 -15.96 -4.56 -1.35
CA LYS A 233 -14.63 -4.99 -0.95
C LYS A 233 -14.24 -6.29 -1.65
N GLY A 234 -12.95 -6.49 -1.88
CA GLY A 234 -12.42 -7.74 -2.46
C GLY A 234 -11.35 -7.50 -3.51
N SER A 235 -10.70 -8.57 -3.97
CA SER A 235 -9.64 -8.54 -4.99
C SER A 235 -10.15 -8.71 -6.42
N TRP A 236 -9.24 -8.68 -7.39
CA TRP A 236 -9.49 -9.16 -8.75
C TRP A 236 -9.82 -10.68 -8.81
N ILE A 237 -9.64 -11.44 -7.73
CA ILE A 237 -10.02 -12.85 -7.64
C ILE A 237 -11.38 -12.97 -6.96
N GLN A 238 -12.46 -12.92 -7.75
CA GLN A 238 -13.83 -13.17 -7.28
C GLN A 238 -14.26 -12.31 -6.07
N LEU A 239 -13.76 -11.07 -5.94
CA LEU A 239 -13.99 -10.21 -4.78
C LEU A 239 -13.59 -10.87 -3.43
N SER A 240 -12.62 -11.78 -3.45
CA SER A 240 -12.21 -12.58 -2.29
C SER A 240 -10.85 -12.16 -1.72
N SER A 241 -10.62 -12.44 -0.43
CA SER A 241 -9.29 -12.41 0.19
C SER A 241 -8.66 -13.81 0.33
N SER A 242 -9.35 -14.87 -0.10
CA SER A 242 -8.97 -16.27 0.17
C SER A 242 -7.56 -16.65 -0.27
N GLN A 243 -6.97 -15.94 -1.24
CA GLN A 243 -5.60 -16.17 -1.68
C GLN A 243 -4.56 -15.78 -0.62
N TRP A 244 -4.84 -14.79 0.23
CA TRP A 244 -3.89 -14.25 1.22
C TRP A 244 -4.24 -14.63 2.67
N VAL A 245 -5.33 -15.37 2.89
CA VAL A 245 -5.83 -15.70 4.24
C VAL A 245 -6.15 -17.19 4.40
N GLY A 246 -6.42 -17.61 5.63
CA GLY A 246 -6.77 -18.99 5.97
C GLY A 246 -5.56 -19.82 6.41
N GLY A 247 -5.83 -20.89 7.16
CA GLY A 247 -4.80 -21.81 7.66
C GLY A 247 -3.60 -21.10 8.29
N VAL A 248 -2.40 -21.49 7.88
CA VAL A 248 -1.12 -20.96 8.35
C VAL A 248 -0.91 -19.47 8.00
N LYS A 249 -1.59 -18.94 6.98
CA LYS A 249 -1.50 -17.53 6.60
C LYS A 249 -2.17 -16.64 7.64
N ALA A 250 -3.31 -17.07 8.21
CA ALA A 250 -3.99 -16.33 9.27
C ALA A 250 -3.14 -16.25 10.56
N GLU A 251 -2.46 -17.34 10.92
CA GLU A 251 -1.50 -17.34 12.04
C GLU A 251 -0.31 -16.42 11.76
N THR A 252 0.18 -16.41 10.51
CA THR A 252 1.27 -15.53 10.07
C THR A 252 0.88 -14.05 10.18
N TRP A 253 -0.29 -13.66 9.68
CA TRP A 253 -0.80 -12.28 9.84
C TRP A 253 -0.88 -11.88 11.30
N SER A 254 -1.44 -12.73 12.17
CA SER A 254 -1.57 -12.45 13.60
C SER A 254 -0.20 -12.19 14.26
N ARG A 255 0.80 -13.00 13.93
CA ARG A 255 2.17 -12.86 14.45
C ARG A 255 2.87 -11.62 13.90
N VAL A 256 2.78 -11.35 12.60
CA VAL A 256 3.33 -10.13 12.00
C VAL A 256 2.73 -8.89 12.66
N LEU A 257 1.40 -8.82 12.76
CA LEU A 257 0.71 -7.71 13.43
C LEU A 257 1.08 -7.59 14.92
N GLN A 258 1.36 -8.71 15.60
CA GLN A 258 1.87 -8.68 16.97
C GLN A 258 3.21 -7.95 17.08
N HIS A 259 4.18 -8.25 16.19
CA HIS A 259 5.48 -7.55 16.15
C HIS A 259 5.31 -6.05 15.83
N LEU A 260 4.39 -5.71 14.92
CA LEU A 260 4.13 -4.32 14.54
C LEU A 260 3.57 -3.44 15.68
N ARG A 261 3.19 -4.01 16.83
CA ARG A 261 2.82 -3.21 18.03
C ARG A 261 3.96 -2.33 18.52
N ALA A 262 5.21 -2.78 18.43
CA ALA A 262 6.36 -1.94 18.78
C ALA A 262 6.53 -0.75 17.81
N VAL A 263 6.21 -0.95 16.53
CA VAL A 263 6.21 0.12 15.52
C VAL A 263 5.08 1.12 15.80
N ALA A 264 3.90 0.65 16.20
CA ALA A 264 2.80 1.51 16.63
C ALA A 264 3.20 2.36 17.84
N ALA A 265 3.83 1.75 18.85
CA ALA A 265 4.34 2.45 20.02
C ALA A 265 5.38 3.52 19.67
N LEU A 266 6.29 3.23 18.73
CA LEU A 266 7.24 4.22 18.21
C LEU A 266 6.52 5.38 17.52
N LEU A 267 5.53 5.09 16.68
CA LEU A 267 4.72 6.11 16.01
C LEU A 267 4.00 7.01 17.03
N ASP A 268 3.42 6.42 18.08
CA ASP A 268 2.76 7.15 19.15
C ASP A 268 3.75 8.06 19.90
N ALA A 269 4.96 7.57 20.18
CA ALA A 269 6.00 8.34 20.87
C ALA A 269 6.54 9.51 20.04
N LEU A 270 6.66 9.34 18.72
CA LEU A 270 7.12 10.41 17.82
C LEU A 270 6.00 11.44 17.55
N GLY A 271 4.77 10.95 17.40
CA GLY A 271 3.69 11.68 16.75
C GLY A 271 3.84 11.74 15.24
N GLU A 272 2.72 11.83 14.53
CA GLU A 272 2.67 11.67 13.06
C GLU A 272 3.45 12.74 12.30
N GLU A 273 3.43 14.00 12.75
CA GLU A 273 4.16 15.10 12.09
C GLU A 273 5.67 14.86 12.10
N GLN A 274 6.22 14.50 13.27
CA GLN A 274 7.64 14.22 13.39
C GLN A 274 8.02 12.92 12.67
N ALA A 275 7.20 11.88 12.78
CA ALA A 275 7.39 10.65 12.03
C ALA A 275 7.46 10.92 10.51
N ARG A 276 6.55 11.73 9.95
CA ARG A 276 6.59 12.14 8.53
C ARG A 276 7.88 12.88 8.17
N SER A 277 8.29 13.82 9.01
CA SER A 277 9.55 14.55 8.81
C SER A 277 10.78 13.63 8.82
N LEU A 278 10.81 12.65 9.72
CA LEU A 278 11.87 11.64 9.81
C LEU A 278 11.85 10.71 8.59
N LEU A 279 10.67 10.27 8.14
CA LEU A 279 10.49 9.37 6.99
C LEU A 279 10.77 10.03 5.63
N SER A 280 10.76 11.37 5.56
CA SER A 280 11.23 12.08 4.36
C SER A 280 12.73 11.92 4.08
N ARG A 281 13.50 11.45 5.07
CA ARG A 281 14.95 11.25 4.99
C ARG A 281 15.27 9.75 5.07
N ARG A 282 15.65 9.14 3.93
CA ARG A 282 15.97 7.70 3.87
C ARG A 282 17.11 7.25 4.80
N GLN A 283 17.95 8.17 5.29
CA GLN A 283 19.01 7.88 6.26
C GLN A 283 18.53 7.88 7.71
N SER A 284 17.28 8.27 7.98
CA SER A 284 16.70 8.26 9.33
C SER A 284 16.55 6.82 9.83
N PRO A 285 16.89 6.51 11.10
CA PRO A 285 16.63 5.18 11.64
C PRO A 285 15.14 4.82 11.69
N VAL A 286 14.24 5.81 11.72
CA VAL A 286 12.78 5.58 11.63
C VAL A 286 12.38 5.09 10.23
N TYR A 287 13.11 5.49 9.18
CA TYR A 287 12.87 4.99 7.82
C TYR A 287 13.10 3.48 7.75
N ASP A 288 14.17 2.96 8.37
CA ASP A 288 14.45 1.53 8.38
C ASP A 288 13.37 0.73 9.13
N VAL A 289 12.81 1.28 10.21
CA VAL A 289 11.68 0.66 10.94
C VAL A 289 10.45 0.52 10.02
N PHE A 290 10.03 1.62 9.38
CA PHE A 290 8.83 1.63 8.53
C PHE A 290 9.02 0.82 7.26
N LYS A 291 10.22 0.83 6.68
CA LYS A 291 10.59 -0.04 5.56
C LYS A 291 10.48 -1.51 5.93
N ALA A 292 11.04 -1.92 7.06
CA ALA A 292 10.94 -3.30 7.53
C ALA A 292 9.48 -3.70 7.79
N ALA A 293 8.70 -2.80 8.39
CA ALA A 293 7.27 -3.01 8.61
C ALA A 293 6.50 -3.20 7.29
N ALA A 294 6.72 -2.35 6.28
CA ALA A 294 6.08 -2.48 4.97
C ALA A 294 6.43 -3.79 4.27
N ILE A 295 7.71 -4.18 4.25
CA ILE A 295 8.15 -5.44 3.64
C ILE A 295 7.49 -6.65 4.33
N SER A 296 7.25 -6.58 5.64
CA SER A 296 6.53 -7.64 6.35
C SER A 296 5.04 -7.77 5.97
N LEU A 297 4.48 -6.78 5.27
CA LEU A 297 3.08 -6.75 4.82
C LEU A 297 2.93 -6.97 3.30
N ASP A 298 4.01 -7.34 2.61
CA ASP A 298 4.04 -7.54 1.17
C ASP A 298 3.18 -8.74 0.76
N SER A 299 2.20 -8.50 -0.13
CA SER A 299 1.16 -9.48 -0.47
C SER A 299 1.70 -10.71 -1.21
N ASP A 300 2.84 -10.61 -1.89
CA ASP A 300 3.41 -11.71 -2.68
C ASP A 300 3.78 -12.90 -1.77
N PHE A 301 4.32 -12.62 -0.59
CA PHE A 301 4.69 -13.65 0.38
C PHE A 301 3.46 -14.36 0.98
N TYR A 302 2.33 -13.66 1.09
CA TYR A 302 1.08 -14.26 1.55
C TYR A 302 0.35 -15.01 0.43
N TRP A 303 0.52 -14.61 -0.83
CA TRP A 303 0.06 -15.38 -1.98
C TRP A 303 0.63 -16.80 -1.92
N TYR A 304 1.94 -16.91 -1.70
CA TYR A 304 2.66 -18.18 -1.54
C TYR A 304 2.80 -18.66 -0.09
N GLY A 305 2.02 -18.10 0.85
CA GLY A 305 2.19 -18.32 2.29
C GLY A 305 1.93 -19.74 2.80
N GLU A 306 1.61 -20.70 1.93
CA GLU A 306 1.66 -22.14 2.27
C GLU A 306 3.11 -22.67 2.31
N ASP A 307 4.06 -21.98 1.66
CA ASP A 307 5.49 -22.25 1.77
C ASP A 307 6.06 -21.65 3.06
N GLU A 308 6.82 -22.46 3.81
CA GLU A 308 7.47 -22.04 5.05
C GLU A 308 8.52 -20.95 4.85
N ARG A 309 9.22 -20.96 3.71
CA ARG A 309 10.21 -19.94 3.37
C ARG A 309 9.57 -18.56 3.30
N GLU A 310 8.44 -18.46 2.60
CA GLU A 310 7.76 -17.18 2.38
C GLU A 310 7.14 -16.66 3.69
N ARG A 311 6.59 -17.55 4.53
CA ARG A 311 6.15 -17.17 5.88
C ARG A 311 7.31 -16.70 6.76
N SER A 312 8.44 -17.41 6.72
CA SER A 312 9.61 -17.05 7.53
C SER A 312 10.15 -15.69 7.14
N PHE A 313 10.17 -15.37 5.84
CA PHE A 313 10.59 -14.07 5.34
C PHE A 313 9.81 -12.91 5.96
N VAL A 314 8.47 -12.93 5.90
CA VAL A 314 7.65 -11.84 6.45
C VAL A 314 7.74 -11.76 7.98
N LEU A 315 7.87 -12.91 8.66
CA LEU A 315 8.06 -12.95 10.11
C LEU A 315 9.41 -12.38 10.55
N GLU A 316 10.49 -12.68 9.82
CA GLU A 316 11.82 -12.12 10.09
C GLU A 316 11.84 -10.61 9.89
N TRP A 317 11.22 -10.09 8.82
CA TRP A 317 11.08 -8.64 8.62
C TRP A 317 10.23 -7.97 9.69
N ALA A 318 9.14 -8.61 10.12
CA ALA A 318 8.31 -8.09 11.21
C ALA A 318 9.09 -8.04 12.53
N ALA A 319 9.81 -9.11 12.87
CA ALA A 319 10.66 -9.16 14.06
C ALA A 319 11.80 -8.14 14.00
N TYR A 320 12.38 -7.92 12.81
CA TYR A 320 13.41 -6.90 12.62
C TYR A 320 12.85 -5.48 12.78
N ALA A 321 11.64 -5.21 12.26
CA ALA A 321 10.95 -3.93 12.48
C ALA A 321 10.70 -3.68 13.98
N GLU A 322 10.28 -4.72 14.71
CA GLU A 322 10.14 -4.66 16.16
C GLU A 322 11.48 -4.37 16.85
N GLU A 323 12.55 -5.09 16.52
CA GLU A 323 13.88 -4.88 17.11
C GLU A 323 14.35 -3.43 16.92
N LEU A 324 14.23 -2.89 15.70
CA LEU A 324 14.62 -1.51 15.40
C LEU A 324 13.78 -0.50 16.18
N ALA A 325 12.45 -0.71 16.27
CA ALA A 325 11.56 0.16 17.01
C ALA A 325 11.88 0.14 18.52
N LEU A 326 12.08 -1.05 19.09
CA LEU A 326 12.44 -1.21 20.49
C LEU A 326 13.82 -0.65 20.80
N LYS A 327 14.79 -0.75 19.90
CA LYS A 327 16.10 -0.13 20.05
C LYS A 327 16.01 1.39 20.17
N LEU A 328 15.15 2.03 19.36
CA LEU A 328 14.92 3.47 19.46
C LEU A 328 14.22 3.85 20.77
N LEU A 329 13.19 3.11 21.15
CA LEU A 329 12.41 3.37 22.36
C LEU A 329 13.19 3.12 23.66
N SER A 330 13.95 2.01 23.72
CA SER A 330 14.77 1.63 24.89
C SER A 330 16.06 2.41 25.02
N SER A 331 16.42 3.23 24.03
CA SER A 331 17.55 4.15 24.14
C SER A 331 17.31 5.23 25.20
N VAL A 332 16.04 5.50 25.56
CA VAL A 332 15.69 6.40 26.64
C VAL A 332 16.10 5.79 27.98
N SER A 333 16.99 6.46 28.71
CA SER A 333 17.37 6.04 30.06
C SER A 333 16.46 6.67 31.10
N LEU A 334 15.99 5.86 32.03
CA LEU A 334 15.15 6.29 33.15
C LEU A 334 15.81 5.87 34.47
N SER A 335 16.02 6.82 35.36
CA SER A 335 16.47 6.58 36.73
C SER A 335 15.51 7.22 37.73
N VAL A 336 15.18 6.46 38.77
CA VAL A 336 14.31 6.91 39.85
C VAL A 336 15.11 7.01 41.13
N ALA A 337 15.11 8.17 41.76
CA ALA A 337 15.75 8.43 43.04
C ALA A 337 14.73 8.91 44.06
N ARG A 338 14.69 8.27 45.23
CA ARG A 338 13.85 8.75 46.34
C ARG A 338 14.49 9.99 46.96
N LEU A 339 13.79 11.12 46.92
CA LEU A 339 14.28 12.37 47.53
C LEU A 339 14.01 12.39 49.03
N ASP A 340 12.79 12.03 49.45
CA ASP A 340 12.41 11.89 50.87
C ASP A 340 11.21 10.95 51.08
N GLN A 341 10.50 11.07 52.22
CA GLN A 341 9.32 10.25 52.50
C GLN A 341 8.11 10.57 51.59
N LYS A 342 8.06 11.77 51.00
CA LYS A 342 6.94 12.34 50.24
C LYS A 342 7.25 12.61 48.77
N LEU A 343 8.51 12.61 48.34
CA LEU A 343 8.90 12.95 46.97
C LEU A 343 9.82 11.90 46.34
N VAL A 344 9.60 11.65 45.05
CA VAL A 344 10.48 10.87 44.16
C VAL A 344 10.93 11.74 43.00
N GLU A 345 12.21 11.64 42.62
CA GLU A 345 12.77 12.24 41.42
C GLU A 345 12.84 11.17 40.33
N VAL A 346 12.28 11.47 39.17
CA VAL A 346 12.44 10.68 37.95
C VAL A 346 13.30 11.48 37.00
N GLU A 347 14.47 10.96 36.66
CA GLU A 347 15.36 11.50 35.65
C GLU A 347 15.22 10.67 34.38
N ALA A 348 14.86 11.32 33.28
CA ALA A 348 14.68 10.73 31.97
C ALA A 348 15.64 11.39 30.99
N ALA A 349 16.43 10.61 30.25
CA ALA A 349 17.32 11.15 29.23
C ALA A 349 17.03 10.50 27.86
N ASN A 350 16.93 11.34 26.85
CA ASN A 350 16.69 10.94 25.46
C ASN A 350 17.98 11.19 24.66
N PRO A 351 18.74 10.15 24.30
CA PRO A 351 19.96 10.30 23.51
C PRO A 351 19.69 10.49 22.01
N THR A 352 18.44 10.32 21.56
CA THR A 352 18.09 10.40 20.14
C THR A 352 18.11 11.84 19.62
N GLU A 353 18.11 11.98 18.30
CA GLU A 353 18.08 13.28 17.61
C GLU A 353 16.67 13.83 17.41
N PHE A 354 15.65 13.17 17.96
CA PHE A 354 14.26 13.55 17.82
C PHE A 354 13.56 13.54 19.18
N GLU A 355 12.39 14.15 19.23
CA GLU A 355 11.59 14.25 20.45
C GLU A 355 10.89 12.91 20.70
N LEU A 356 10.71 12.53 21.97
CA LEU A 356 9.92 11.36 22.32
C LEU A 356 8.91 11.73 23.40
N ARG A 357 7.64 11.41 23.14
CA ARG A 357 6.53 11.57 24.07
C ARG A 357 6.25 10.24 24.74
N LEU A 358 6.44 10.20 26.04
CA LEU A 358 6.23 9.02 26.86
C LEU A 358 5.13 9.30 27.88
N VAL A 359 4.50 8.24 28.37
CA VAL A 359 3.48 8.33 29.43
C VAL A 359 3.97 7.54 30.64
N LEU A 360 4.11 8.23 31.76
CA LEU A 360 4.27 7.60 33.07
C LEU A 360 2.88 7.24 33.59
N LEU A 361 2.68 5.99 34.00
CA LEU A 361 1.39 5.50 34.47
C LEU A 361 1.55 4.86 35.84
N SER A 362 0.92 5.45 36.86
CA SER A 362 1.03 5.00 38.23
C SER A 362 0.11 3.82 38.53
N HIS A 363 0.69 2.75 39.08
CA HIS A 363 -0.09 1.62 39.58
C HIS A 363 -0.81 1.92 40.90
N SER A 364 -0.34 2.96 41.62
CA SER A 364 -0.79 3.27 42.98
C SER A 364 -1.95 4.27 43.04
N SER A 365 -2.14 5.07 41.98
CA SER A 365 -3.11 6.17 42.00
C SER A 365 -3.92 6.34 40.72
N ASP A 366 -3.77 5.45 39.73
CA ASP A 366 -4.40 5.53 38.40
C ASP A 366 -4.15 6.89 37.71
N ARG A 367 -3.05 7.56 38.09
CA ARG A 367 -2.59 8.82 37.51
C ARG A 367 -1.72 8.53 36.30
N SER A 368 -1.85 9.35 35.27
CA SER A 368 -0.94 9.39 34.13
C SER A 368 -0.28 10.76 34.00
N LEU A 369 0.96 10.77 33.51
CA LEU A 369 1.74 11.97 33.23
C LEU A 369 2.44 11.83 31.89
N GLU A 370 2.14 12.74 30.96
CA GLU A 370 2.88 12.84 29.70
C GLU A 370 4.23 13.54 29.92
N VAL A 371 5.28 12.95 29.35
CA VAL A 371 6.66 13.43 29.46
C VAL A 371 7.21 13.58 28.05
N VAL A 372 7.58 14.80 27.70
CA VAL A 372 8.14 15.15 26.40
C VAL A 372 9.65 15.31 26.52
N LEU A 373 10.39 14.31 26.03
CA LEU A 373 11.84 14.28 26.10
C LEU A 373 12.46 14.90 24.85
N ARG A 374 13.07 16.07 25.03
CA ARG A 374 13.75 16.79 23.94
C ARG A 374 14.93 15.99 23.37
N PRO A 375 15.28 16.22 22.08
CA PRO A 375 16.45 15.62 21.45
C PRO A 375 17.73 15.85 22.26
N ARG A 376 18.54 14.80 22.44
CA ARG A 376 19.81 14.83 23.19
C ARG A 376 19.72 15.53 24.56
N GLY A 377 18.56 15.43 25.21
CA GLY A 377 18.23 16.14 26.44
C GLY A 377 18.00 15.19 27.61
N SER A 378 18.05 15.74 28.82
CA SER A 378 17.52 15.11 30.02
C SER A 378 16.50 16.00 30.70
N GLN A 379 15.54 15.37 31.38
CA GLN A 379 14.51 16.04 32.14
C GLN A 379 14.41 15.39 33.52
N LYS A 380 14.29 16.23 34.54
CA LYS A 380 14.02 15.81 35.91
C LYS A 380 12.59 16.16 36.26
N LEU A 381 11.88 15.20 36.83
CA LEU A 381 10.50 15.32 37.26
C LEU A 381 10.45 15.00 38.76
N VAL A 382 9.91 15.92 39.56
CA VAL A 382 9.70 15.71 40.99
C VAL A 382 8.23 15.39 41.20
N LEU A 383 7.93 14.17 41.66
CA LEU A 383 6.58 13.63 41.80
C LEU A 383 6.27 13.28 43.26
N ASP A 384 4.99 13.26 43.62
CA ASP A 384 4.56 12.85 44.96
C ASP A 384 4.71 11.34 45.16
N ALA A 385 5.41 10.94 46.22
CA ALA A 385 5.73 9.55 46.50
C ALA A 385 4.50 8.71 46.85
N GLU A 386 3.39 9.29 47.32
CA GLU A 386 2.16 8.53 47.58
C GLU A 386 1.47 8.11 46.27
N GLY A 387 1.39 9.02 45.31
CA GLY A 387 0.80 8.76 44.01
C GLY A 387 1.71 8.05 43.02
N TRP A 388 3.02 7.92 43.29
CA TRP A 388 4.02 7.38 42.34
C TRP A 388 4.95 6.35 43.00
N ARG A 389 4.44 5.53 43.92
CA ARG A 389 5.23 4.47 44.60
C ARG A 389 5.77 3.42 43.64
N SER A 390 4.96 3.08 42.65
CA SER A 390 5.32 2.23 41.53
C SER A 390 4.59 2.73 40.30
N PHE A 391 5.30 2.73 39.19
CA PHE A 391 4.76 3.19 37.92
C PHE A 391 5.47 2.48 36.77
N GLU A 392 4.88 2.57 35.60
CA GLU A 392 5.52 2.11 34.38
C GLU A 392 5.60 3.24 33.37
N VAL A 393 6.62 3.19 32.53
CA VAL A 393 6.80 4.14 31.43
C VAL A 393 6.37 3.48 30.14
N ARG A 394 5.47 4.14 29.43
CA ARG A 394 4.87 3.64 28.21
C ARG A 394 5.14 4.54 27.02
N ALA A 395 5.23 3.91 25.85
CA ALA A 395 5.10 4.54 24.54
C ALA A 395 3.83 3.96 23.90
N GLY A 396 2.75 4.74 23.87
CA GLY A 396 1.42 4.20 23.55
C GLY A 396 1.05 3.05 24.51
N ASP A 397 0.73 1.89 23.93
CA ASP A 397 0.39 0.67 24.69
C ASP A 397 1.61 -0.17 25.12
N TYR A 398 2.82 0.19 24.68
CA TYR A 398 4.03 -0.58 24.97
C TYR A 398 4.70 -0.13 26.26
N VAL A 399 4.97 -1.08 27.17
CA VAL A 399 5.67 -0.82 28.43
C VAL A 399 7.18 -0.90 28.21
N LEU A 400 7.86 0.25 28.35
CA LEU A 400 9.32 0.36 28.20
C LEU A 400 10.06 -0.13 29.43
N THR A 401 9.59 0.28 30.61
CA THR A 401 10.19 -0.11 31.89
C THR A 401 9.16 0.00 33.01
N ARG A 402 9.41 -0.73 34.10
CA ARG A 402 8.64 -0.65 35.35
C ARG A 402 9.58 -0.20 36.46
N CYS A 403 9.13 0.77 37.25
CA CYS A 403 9.90 1.42 38.30
C CYS A 403 9.25 1.25 39.68
#